data_AF-A0A3A5WIP1-F1
#
_entry.id   AF-A0A3A5WIP1-F1
#
_cell.length_a   1.000
_cell.length_b   1.000
_cell.length_c   1.000
_cell.angle_alpha   90.00
_cell.angle_beta   90.00
_cell.angle_gamma   90.00
#
_symmetry.space_group_name_H-M   'P 1'
#
loop_
_entity.id
_entity.type
_entity.pdbx_description
1 polymer ?
#
loop_
_entity_poly.entity_id
_entity_poly.type
_entity_poly.pdbx_seq_one_letter_code
_entity_poly.pdbx_strand_id
1 'polypeptide(L)'
;MEEKKKFEALQYSYENAGQFRAIAAILGYSEEYRNGDITFSKGNETYTYPLNTLKLGNLGDNRESLLEQSKERIISFFDKEQASNNFQEYSQYLRENHNVAIIKWDDIKQGTNKNEGYKDGFTVIDLENKIAYKGEDLYRYAYEQNQTLDGKGSYVDIDWNKFNEVGVKPENLSPEDIANIKNGKKTGMLNFSIEDTPGNRTLLDNEKVSYKTENGKLHFEGKATTLKYITAENTPENKSKLKTNEIDFKEEGKRIKIDGINARKLAIAAITVVYPIAGIAILLIPKRQEIKNDLSFTKDEIKALKADNVVVKTNSKGERTLHQRDKDTNEIVSIKAKDIHIPQKLGGIELTPMQQENLKNGKEITIVNEELNKAAKVKLDLNARNGLSIKDANTIEIKATEKKEQTIGKERYISDKERLEFVAQKGAKGIDEIFKDKPTEMAAFLEKHKLSKDYASYKEVEKTYSSSREATKQTVGEQISTQMDKIDSSIKATAKQEASILGYGRTYGKNNDTPTMKL
;
A
#
# COMPACT_ATOMS: atom_id res chain seq x y z
N MET A 1 38.18 14.99 24.54
CA MET A 1 36.95 15.34 23.81
C MET A 1 36.10 14.08 23.82
N GLU A 2 35.23 13.94 24.83
CA GLU A 2 34.34 12.78 24.95
C GLU A 2 33.47 12.72 23.69
N GLU A 3 33.50 11.59 22.99
CA GLU A 3 32.43 11.26 22.04
C GLU A 3 31.12 11.41 22.79
N LYS A 4 30.28 12.38 22.40
CA LYS A 4 28.88 12.40 22.83
C LYS A 4 28.32 11.01 22.56
N LYS A 5 28.04 10.22 23.61
CA LYS A 5 27.39 8.93 23.48
C LYS A 5 26.16 9.13 22.60
N LYS A 6 26.17 8.51 21.43
CA LYS A 6 25.09 8.63 20.46
C LYS A 6 23.88 7.95 21.07
N PHE A 7 22.73 8.63 21.10
CA PHE A 7 21.49 8.05 21.64
C PHE A 7 21.22 6.69 20.98
N GLU A 8 21.28 5.62 21.77
CA GLU A 8 21.31 4.24 21.27
C GLU A 8 20.05 3.90 20.46
N ALA A 9 18.89 4.44 20.84
CA ALA A 9 17.63 4.24 20.13
C ALA A 9 17.67 4.69 18.67
N LEU A 10 18.52 5.67 18.30
CA LEU A 10 18.69 6.12 16.91
C LEU A 10 19.45 5.11 16.03
N GLN A 11 20.03 4.06 16.61
CA GLN A 11 20.64 2.98 15.84
C GLN A 11 19.61 1.98 15.31
N TYR A 12 18.37 2.05 15.79
CA TYR A 12 17.31 1.12 15.40
C TYR A 12 16.58 1.62 14.17
N SER A 13 16.13 0.68 13.35
CA SER A 13 15.22 0.93 12.23
C SER A 13 13.77 0.91 12.71
N TYR A 14 13.01 1.98 12.49
CA TYR A 14 11.62 2.13 12.94
C TYR A 14 10.78 3.00 12.00
N GLU A 15 9.46 2.88 12.04
CA GLU A 15 8.53 3.56 11.14
C GLU A 15 7.79 4.74 11.76
N ASN A 16 7.68 4.80 13.08
CA ASN A 16 6.91 5.82 13.75
C ASN A 16 7.40 6.12 15.18
N ALA A 17 6.94 7.25 15.71
CA ALA A 17 7.32 7.71 17.04
C ALA A 17 6.96 6.71 18.16
N GLY A 18 5.90 5.93 17.99
CA GLY A 18 5.56 4.89 18.95
C GLY A 18 6.67 3.85 19.04
N GLN A 19 7.10 3.30 17.91
CA GLN A 19 8.11 2.24 17.89
C GLN A 19 9.43 2.75 18.50
N PHE A 20 9.77 4.01 18.22
CA PHE A 20 10.91 4.67 18.84
C PHE A 20 10.80 4.76 20.37
N ARG A 21 9.63 5.16 20.89
CA ARG A 21 9.36 5.18 22.34
C ARG A 21 9.48 3.79 22.96
N ALA A 22 8.97 2.76 22.28
CA ALA A 22 9.08 1.38 22.72
C ALA A 22 10.56 0.93 22.79
N ILE A 23 11.37 1.25 21.77
CA ILE A 23 12.82 1.01 21.78
C ILE A 23 13.47 1.71 22.97
N ALA A 24 13.21 3.01 23.16
CA ALA A 24 13.79 3.78 24.27
C ALA A 24 13.43 3.18 25.63
N ALA A 25 12.17 2.77 25.83
CA ALA A 25 11.71 2.12 27.05
C ALA A 25 12.45 0.79 27.33
N ILE A 26 12.64 -0.06 26.31
CA ILE A 26 13.42 -1.31 26.47
C ILE A 26 14.87 -1.04 26.81
N LEU A 27 15.45 0.00 26.22
CA LEU A 27 16.80 0.45 26.54
C LEU A 27 16.90 1.11 27.93
N GLY A 28 15.79 1.28 28.65
CA GLY A 28 15.75 1.77 30.03
C GLY A 28 15.68 3.30 30.14
N TYR A 29 15.25 3.99 29.09
CA TYR A 29 14.98 5.43 29.15
C TYR A 29 13.55 5.69 29.63
N SER A 30 13.38 6.64 30.54
CA SER A 30 12.09 7.27 30.83
C SER A 30 11.80 8.36 29.80
N GLU A 31 10.54 8.73 29.63
CA GLU A 31 10.13 9.79 28.70
C GLU A 31 9.29 10.87 29.39
N GLU A 32 9.43 12.12 28.93
CA GLU A 32 8.58 13.25 29.29
C GLU A 32 8.18 14.00 28.01
N TYR A 33 6.88 14.24 27.82
CA TYR A 33 6.37 15.04 26.70
C TYR A 33 6.08 16.47 27.15
N ARG A 34 6.66 17.46 26.46
CA ARG A 34 6.43 18.87 26.72
C ARG A 34 6.47 19.67 25.43
N ASN A 35 5.41 20.44 25.17
CA ASN A 35 5.34 21.42 24.07
C ASN A 35 5.68 20.88 22.66
N GLY A 36 5.32 19.63 22.36
CA GLY A 36 5.60 19.02 21.05
C GLY A 36 6.94 18.28 20.98
N ASP A 37 7.77 18.40 22.01
CA ASP A 37 9.01 17.67 22.16
C ASP A 37 8.84 16.50 23.13
N ILE A 38 9.65 15.46 22.94
CA ILE A 38 9.78 14.34 23.86
C ILE A 38 11.22 14.24 24.32
N THR A 39 11.41 14.14 25.64
CA THR A 39 12.70 14.05 26.29
C THR A 39 12.86 12.65 26.87
N PHE A 40 13.94 11.97 26.50
CA PHE A 40 14.31 10.65 27.00
C PHE A 40 15.45 10.75 28.01
N SER A 41 15.32 10.11 29.17
CA SER A 41 16.30 10.19 30.26
C SER A 41 16.70 8.82 30.80
N LYS A 42 18.00 8.58 30.97
CA LYS A 42 18.56 7.37 31.61
C LYS A 42 19.81 7.74 32.41
N GLY A 43 19.69 7.73 33.74
CA GLY A 43 20.74 8.24 34.61
C GLY A 43 21.03 9.72 34.30
N ASN A 44 22.26 10.04 33.90
CA ASN A 44 22.69 11.40 33.55
C ASN A 44 22.54 11.73 32.05
N GLU A 45 22.07 10.78 31.24
CA GLU A 45 21.86 10.99 29.81
C GLU A 45 20.46 11.54 29.55
N THR A 46 20.38 12.63 28.79
CA THR A 46 19.11 13.25 28.37
C THR A 46 19.16 13.59 26.89
N TYR A 47 18.12 13.20 26.16
CA TYR A 47 18.00 13.48 24.73
C TYR A 47 16.60 13.98 24.40
N THR A 48 16.48 15.15 23.77
CA THR A 48 15.20 15.76 23.41
C THR A 48 15.04 15.79 21.90
N TYR A 49 13.87 15.38 21.41
CA TYR A 49 13.52 15.38 19.99
C TYR A 49 12.12 15.93 19.77
N PRO A 50 11.89 16.67 18.67
CA PRO A 50 10.54 17.00 18.24
C PRO A 50 9.77 15.74 17.88
N LEU A 51 8.54 15.59 18.40
CA LEU A 51 7.70 14.43 18.13
C LEU A 51 7.45 14.23 16.63
N ASN A 52 7.33 15.33 15.88
CA ASN A 52 7.13 15.29 14.43
C ASN A 52 8.34 14.70 13.69
N THR A 53 9.56 14.88 14.21
CA THR A 53 10.75 14.24 13.65
C THR A 53 10.70 12.74 13.84
N LEU A 54 10.31 12.27 15.03
CA LEU A 54 10.21 10.84 15.32
C LEU A 54 9.09 10.14 14.53
N LYS A 55 8.04 10.87 14.16
CA LYS A 55 6.97 10.36 13.28
C LYS A 55 7.44 10.02 11.87
N LEU A 56 8.56 10.60 11.42
CA LEU A 56 9.13 10.29 10.09
C LEU A 56 9.78 8.91 10.03
N GLY A 57 10.06 8.29 11.18
CA GLY A 57 10.77 7.02 11.23
C GLY A 57 12.28 7.16 11.02
N ASN A 58 12.97 6.04 11.13
CA ASN A 58 14.36 5.84 10.71
C ASN A 58 14.40 4.58 9.85
N LEU A 59 14.22 4.74 8.54
CA LEU A 59 14.19 3.64 7.59
C LEU A 59 15.60 3.50 6.99
N GLY A 60 16.46 2.72 7.63
CA GLY A 60 17.80 2.44 7.09
C GLY A 60 17.72 1.77 5.71
N ASP A 61 18.75 1.96 4.88
CA ASP A 61 18.79 1.52 3.46
C ASP A 61 18.54 0.01 3.27
N ASN A 62 18.84 -0.81 4.27
CA ASN A 62 18.68 -2.26 4.27
C ASN A 62 17.46 -2.77 5.07
N ARG A 63 16.51 -1.88 5.44
CA ARG A 63 15.38 -2.22 6.33
C ARG A 63 14.59 -3.44 5.85
N GLU A 64 14.28 -3.55 4.56
CA GLU A 64 13.46 -4.65 4.05
C GLU A 64 14.10 -6.02 4.32
N SER A 65 15.39 -6.14 4.04
CA SER A 65 16.14 -7.36 4.31
C SER A 65 16.23 -7.67 5.81
N LEU A 66 16.49 -6.66 6.65
CA LEU A 66 16.51 -6.84 8.11
C LEU A 66 15.13 -7.24 8.66
N LEU A 67 14.06 -6.69 8.09
CA LEU A 67 12.69 -6.99 8.50
C LEU A 67 12.33 -8.44 8.18
N GLU A 68 12.73 -8.93 7.02
CA GLU A 68 12.54 -10.33 6.63
C GLU A 68 13.33 -11.28 7.53
N GLN A 69 14.64 -11.03 7.70
CA GLN A 69 15.50 -11.83 8.60
C GLN A 69 14.95 -11.88 10.03
N SER A 70 14.51 -10.73 10.55
CA SER A 70 13.93 -10.64 11.90
C SER A 70 12.65 -11.47 12.03
N LYS A 71 11.74 -11.39 11.04
CA LYS A 71 10.51 -12.17 11.04
C LYS A 71 10.78 -13.68 10.91
N GLU A 72 11.64 -14.10 9.98
CA GLU A 72 12.04 -15.50 9.80
C GLU A 72 12.60 -16.11 11.09
N ARG A 73 13.46 -15.35 11.77
CA ARG A 73 14.01 -15.76 13.06
C ARG A 73 12.92 -15.88 14.12
N ILE A 74 12.10 -14.85 14.30
CA ILE A 74 11.16 -14.74 15.42
C ILE A 74 10.01 -15.74 15.32
N ILE A 75 9.46 -15.98 14.13
CA ILE A 75 8.34 -16.95 13.97
C ILE A 75 8.74 -18.39 14.31
N SER A 76 10.03 -18.71 14.36
CA SER A 76 10.51 -20.05 14.72
C SER A 76 10.34 -20.41 16.20
N PHE A 77 10.16 -19.42 17.08
CA PHE A 77 10.00 -19.61 18.52
C PHE A 77 8.88 -18.77 19.15
N PHE A 78 8.20 -17.92 18.38
CA PHE A 78 7.14 -17.07 18.92
C PHE A 78 5.85 -17.88 19.18
N ASP A 79 5.26 -17.65 20.35
CA ASP A 79 4.03 -18.27 20.82
C ASP A 79 2.95 -17.19 20.96
N LYS A 80 1.96 -17.23 20.06
CA LYS A 80 0.85 -16.28 20.03
C LYS A 80 -0.06 -16.43 21.24
N GLU A 81 -0.23 -17.64 21.78
CA GLU A 81 -1.08 -17.87 22.94
C GLU A 81 -0.44 -17.26 24.20
N GLN A 82 0.87 -17.46 24.39
CA GLN A 82 1.61 -16.83 25.48
C GLN A 82 1.63 -15.30 25.37
N ALA A 83 1.84 -14.76 24.16
CA ALA A 83 1.76 -13.32 23.93
C ALA A 83 0.35 -12.75 24.19
N SER A 84 -0.70 -13.55 24.04
CA SER A 84 -2.08 -13.11 24.29
C SER A 84 -2.44 -13.20 25.78
N ASN A 85 -2.12 -14.33 26.41
CA ASN A 85 -2.63 -14.70 27.74
C ASN A 85 -1.65 -14.39 28.89
N ASN A 86 -0.35 -14.42 28.64
CA ASN A 86 0.73 -14.29 29.64
C ASN A 86 1.77 -13.25 29.20
N PHE A 87 1.33 -12.09 28.72
CA PHE A 87 2.18 -11.15 27.97
C PHE A 87 3.41 -10.67 28.75
N GLN A 88 3.29 -10.39 30.05
CA GLN A 88 4.39 -9.84 30.84
C GLN A 88 5.52 -10.87 31.02
N GLU A 89 5.17 -12.08 31.47
CA GLU A 89 6.10 -13.19 31.64
C GLU A 89 6.70 -13.60 30.29
N TYR A 90 5.88 -13.66 29.24
CA TYR A 90 6.34 -14.04 27.91
C TYR A 90 7.28 -12.99 27.29
N SER A 91 6.99 -11.70 27.48
CA SER A 91 7.88 -10.62 27.06
C SER A 91 9.23 -10.70 27.78
N GLN A 92 9.25 -11.05 29.05
CA GLN A 92 10.49 -11.24 29.80
C GLN A 92 11.26 -12.45 29.26
N TYR A 93 10.58 -13.58 29.04
CA TYR A 93 11.16 -14.78 28.45
C TYR A 93 11.82 -14.49 27.09
N LEU A 94 11.12 -13.79 26.18
CA LEU A 94 11.67 -13.40 24.87
C LEU A 94 12.93 -12.54 25.00
N ARG A 95 12.94 -11.62 25.98
CA ARG A 95 14.06 -10.71 26.21
C ARG A 95 15.29 -11.45 26.71
N GLU A 96 15.11 -12.38 27.64
CA GLU A 96 16.20 -13.15 28.27
C GLU A 96 16.76 -14.24 27.36
N ASN A 97 15.92 -14.85 26.52
CA ASN A 97 16.30 -16.06 25.78
C ASN A 97 16.53 -15.81 24.28
N HIS A 98 15.96 -14.75 23.71
CA HIS A 98 15.93 -14.55 22.26
C HIS A 98 16.39 -13.17 21.79
N ASN A 99 16.79 -12.26 22.70
CA ASN A 99 17.10 -10.86 22.36
C ASN A 99 15.94 -10.18 21.61
N VAL A 100 14.71 -10.48 22.02
CA VAL A 100 13.48 -9.89 21.45
C VAL A 100 12.68 -9.27 22.58
N ALA A 101 12.17 -8.07 22.36
CA ALA A 101 11.18 -7.48 23.25
C ALA A 101 9.86 -7.26 22.52
N ILE A 102 8.75 -7.43 23.25
CA ILE A 102 7.42 -7.05 22.79
C ILE A 102 6.83 -6.05 23.79
N ILE A 103 6.22 -4.97 23.31
CA ILE A 103 5.56 -3.98 24.18
C ILE A 103 4.16 -3.68 23.67
N LYS A 104 3.14 -3.79 24.53
CA LYS A 104 1.77 -3.34 24.22
C LYS A 104 1.67 -1.83 24.36
N TRP A 105 0.91 -1.18 23.48
CA TRP A 105 0.73 0.27 23.55
C TRP A 105 0.06 0.76 24.83
N ASP A 106 -0.79 -0.06 25.45
CA ASP A 106 -1.43 0.27 26.72
C ASP A 106 -0.39 0.44 27.85
N ASP A 107 0.76 -0.25 27.75
CA ASP A 107 1.87 -0.12 28.68
C ASP A 107 2.65 1.21 28.47
N ILE A 108 2.53 1.81 27.29
CA ILE A 108 3.21 3.06 26.89
C ILE A 108 2.32 4.29 27.13
N LYS A 109 1.00 4.12 27.25
CA LYS A 109 0.04 5.22 27.45
C LYS A 109 -0.36 5.35 28.92
N GLN A 110 0.47 6.00 29.73
CA GLN A 110 -0.04 6.61 30.96
C GLN A 110 -0.87 7.86 30.61
N GLY A 111 -2.18 7.67 30.36
CA GLY A 111 -3.15 8.77 30.31
C GLY A 111 -3.90 8.94 28.99
N THR A 112 -5.24 8.90 29.10
CA THR A 112 -6.28 9.36 28.16
C THR A 112 -6.71 8.43 26.99
N ASN A 113 -8.01 8.08 27.05
CA ASN A 113 -8.89 7.39 26.08
C ASN A 113 -8.88 5.85 26.02
N LYS A 114 -9.80 5.25 26.79
CA LYS A 114 -10.18 3.82 26.81
C LYS A 114 -11.30 3.45 25.81
N ASN A 115 -11.46 4.16 24.69
CA ASN A 115 -12.59 3.94 23.76
C ASN A 115 -12.15 3.74 22.30
N GLU A 116 -11.19 2.85 22.04
CA GLU A 116 -11.05 2.22 20.72
C GLU A 116 -10.87 0.71 20.94
N GLY A 117 -11.73 -0.08 20.29
CA GLY A 117 -11.77 -1.53 20.47
C GLY A 117 -10.42 -2.20 20.20
N TYR A 118 -10.07 -3.13 21.09
CA TYR A 118 -8.86 -3.93 21.10
C TYR A 118 -8.48 -4.46 19.72
N LYS A 119 -7.41 -3.91 19.15
CA LYS A 119 -6.55 -4.59 18.19
C LYS A 119 -5.20 -4.68 18.89
N ASP A 120 -4.70 -5.89 19.13
CA ASP A 120 -3.37 -6.09 19.74
C ASP A 120 -2.30 -5.36 18.93
N GLY A 121 -2.07 -4.12 19.34
CA GLY A 121 -0.97 -3.31 18.92
C GLY A 121 0.12 -3.54 19.94
N PHE A 122 0.98 -4.51 19.66
CA PHE A 122 2.29 -4.53 20.27
C PHE A 122 3.36 -4.21 19.23
N THR A 123 4.46 -3.64 19.69
CA THR A 123 5.66 -3.48 18.89
C THR A 123 6.58 -4.66 19.16
N VAL A 124 7.06 -5.31 18.10
CA VAL A 124 8.19 -6.24 18.17
C VAL A 124 9.46 -5.43 18.03
N ILE A 125 10.42 -5.66 18.91
CA ILE A 125 11.76 -5.05 18.88
C ILE A 125 12.76 -6.19 18.87
N ASP A 126 13.40 -6.37 17.73
CA ASP A 126 14.53 -7.28 17.59
C ASP A 126 15.81 -6.55 17.98
N LEU A 127 16.35 -6.89 19.15
CA LEU A 127 17.54 -6.25 19.71
C LEU A 127 18.81 -6.70 18.97
N GLU A 128 18.78 -7.87 18.34
CA GLU A 128 19.89 -8.42 17.57
C GLU A 128 20.03 -7.69 16.22
N ASN A 129 18.91 -7.57 15.48
CA ASN A 129 18.88 -6.90 14.19
C ASN A 129 18.65 -5.37 14.27
N LYS A 130 18.45 -4.85 15.48
CA LYS A 130 18.13 -3.44 15.75
C LYS A 130 16.97 -2.92 14.90
N ILE A 131 15.86 -3.64 14.89
CA ILE A 131 14.68 -3.26 14.11
C ILE A 131 13.40 -3.39 14.93
N ALA A 132 12.48 -2.44 14.72
CA ALA A 132 11.14 -2.48 15.27
C ALA A 132 10.07 -2.49 14.17
N TYR A 133 8.99 -3.23 14.43
CA TYR A 133 7.83 -3.36 13.55
C TYR A 133 6.58 -3.78 14.35
N LYS A 134 5.42 -3.80 13.70
CA LYS A 134 4.16 -4.11 14.40
C LYS A 134 4.03 -5.63 14.58
N GLY A 135 3.47 -6.06 15.71
CA GLY A 135 3.11 -7.46 15.94
C GLY A 135 2.20 -8.03 14.85
N GLU A 136 1.31 -7.20 14.30
CA GLU A 136 0.48 -7.54 13.13
C GLU A 136 1.32 -8.01 11.93
N ASP A 137 2.48 -7.38 11.69
CA ASP A 137 3.35 -7.73 10.57
C ASP A 137 4.06 -9.08 10.81
N LEU A 138 4.32 -9.44 12.07
CA LEU A 138 4.81 -10.78 12.44
C LEU A 138 3.75 -11.84 12.18
N TYR A 139 2.52 -11.61 12.67
CA TYR A 139 1.41 -12.55 12.54
C TYR A 139 1.04 -12.78 11.07
N ARG A 140 1.01 -11.70 10.30
CA ARG A 140 0.80 -11.75 8.86
C ARG A 140 1.88 -12.56 8.16
N TYR A 141 3.15 -12.32 8.49
CA TYR A 141 4.26 -13.04 7.89
C TYR A 141 4.19 -14.55 8.20
N ALA A 142 3.99 -14.93 9.46
CA ALA A 142 3.84 -16.34 9.85
C ALA A 142 2.70 -17.03 9.10
N TYR A 143 1.53 -16.38 9.02
CA TYR A 143 0.40 -16.89 8.28
C TYR A 143 0.73 -17.07 6.79
N GLU A 144 1.42 -16.11 6.17
CA GLU A 144 1.81 -16.16 4.76
C GLU A 144 2.83 -17.27 4.49
N GLN A 145 3.74 -17.56 5.43
CA GLN A 145 4.73 -18.66 5.37
C GLN A 145 4.18 -20.05 5.74
N ASN A 146 2.88 -20.19 5.99
CA ASN A 146 2.27 -21.44 6.48
C ASN A 146 2.82 -21.91 7.84
N GLN A 147 3.33 -20.99 8.67
CA GLN A 147 3.85 -21.34 9.99
C GLN A 147 2.87 -20.99 11.10
N THR A 148 2.82 -21.85 12.11
CA THR A 148 2.11 -21.62 13.36
C THR A 148 3.00 -20.88 14.34
N LEU A 149 2.37 -20.04 15.15
CA LEU A 149 3.02 -19.32 16.24
C LEU A 149 2.73 -20.06 17.56
N ASP A 150 3.22 -21.29 17.64
CA ASP A 150 3.02 -22.24 18.75
C ASP A 150 4.27 -22.41 19.62
N GLY A 151 5.22 -21.48 19.52
CA GLY A 151 6.50 -21.52 20.21
C GLY A 151 7.54 -22.45 19.57
N LYS A 152 7.20 -23.15 18.47
CA LYS A 152 8.08 -24.12 17.79
C LYS A 152 8.24 -23.86 16.30
N GLY A 153 7.49 -22.90 15.74
CA GLY A 153 7.52 -22.57 14.33
C GLY A 153 7.03 -23.71 13.44
N SER A 154 6.06 -24.51 13.93
CA SER A 154 5.54 -25.65 13.17
C SER A 154 4.92 -25.19 11.85
N TYR A 155 4.83 -26.09 10.87
CA TYR A 155 4.24 -25.80 9.57
C TYR A 155 2.85 -26.43 9.43
N VAL A 156 1.95 -25.68 8.79
CA VAL A 156 0.68 -26.22 8.30
C VAL A 156 0.95 -26.82 6.92
N ASP A 157 1.02 -28.15 6.86
CA ASP A 157 1.32 -28.85 5.61
C ASP A 157 0.09 -28.97 4.70
N ILE A 158 0.36 -29.14 3.41
CA ILE A 158 -0.61 -29.42 2.38
C ILE A 158 -0.67 -30.93 2.22
N ASP A 159 -1.85 -31.51 2.42
CA ASP A 159 -2.06 -32.93 2.17
C ASP A 159 -2.09 -33.20 0.66
N TRP A 160 -0.92 -33.42 0.07
CA TRP A 160 -0.75 -33.67 -1.36
C TRP A 160 -1.48 -34.93 -1.83
N ASN A 161 -1.73 -35.91 -0.95
CA ASN A 161 -2.39 -37.15 -1.33
C ASN A 161 -3.84 -36.91 -1.77
N LYS A 162 -4.47 -35.82 -1.35
CA LYS A 162 -5.82 -35.43 -1.80
C LYS A 162 -5.91 -35.12 -3.29
N PHE A 163 -4.80 -34.81 -3.97
CA PHE A 163 -4.82 -34.70 -5.43
C PHE A 163 -5.14 -36.05 -6.10
N ASN A 164 -4.73 -37.17 -5.49
CA ASN A 164 -5.01 -38.50 -6.03
C ASN A 164 -6.53 -38.79 -6.06
N GLU A 165 -7.28 -38.26 -5.10
CA GLU A 165 -8.75 -38.40 -5.02
C GLU A 165 -9.46 -37.76 -6.23
N VAL A 166 -8.80 -36.79 -6.89
CA VAL A 166 -9.33 -36.07 -8.06
C VAL A 166 -8.58 -36.44 -9.33
N GLY A 167 -7.88 -37.58 -9.32
CA GLY A 167 -7.21 -38.14 -10.49
C GLY A 167 -5.92 -37.43 -10.89
N VAL A 168 -5.38 -36.55 -10.04
CA VAL A 168 -4.11 -35.85 -10.27
C VAL A 168 -3.04 -36.45 -9.37
N LYS A 169 -1.98 -36.97 -9.98
CA LYS A 169 -0.84 -37.45 -9.19
C LYS A 169 0.08 -36.29 -8.82
N PRO A 170 0.46 -36.08 -7.54
CA PRO A 170 1.34 -34.99 -7.15
C PRO A 170 2.65 -34.93 -7.93
N GLU A 171 3.22 -36.08 -8.28
CA GLU A 171 4.45 -36.20 -9.08
C GLU A 171 4.32 -35.69 -10.51
N ASN A 172 3.09 -35.54 -11.02
CA ASN A 172 2.82 -35.01 -12.36
C ASN A 172 2.62 -33.48 -12.36
N LEU A 173 2.60 -32.84 -11.19
CA LEU A 173 2.49 -31.39 -11.11
C LEU A 173 3.81 -30.75 -11.53
N SER A 174 3.72 -29.67 -12.31
CA SER A 174 4.91 -28.91 -12.67
C SER A 174 5.53 -28.25 -11.42
N PRO A 175 6.84 -27.92 -11.43
CA PRO A 175 7.44 -27.14 -10.35
C PRO A 175 6.72 -25.81 -10.09
N GLU A 176 6.19 -25.18 -11.13
CA GLU A 176 5.40 -23.95 -11.02
C GLU A 176 4.06 -24.21 -10.33
N ASP A 177 3.36 -25.31 -10.64
CA ASP A 177 2.11 -25.69 -9.98
C ASP A 177 2.33 -25.98 -8.50
N ILE A 178 3.39 -26.72 -8.16
CA ILE A 178 3.79 -26.99 -6.77
C ILE A 178 4.04 -25.68 -6.03
N ALA A 179 4.80 -24.76 -6.63
CA ALA A 179 5.06 -23.46 -6.06
C ALA A 179 3.76 -22.64 -5.90
N ASN A 180 2.86 -22.69 -6.89
CA ASN A 180 1.58 -21.99 -6.83
C ASN A 180 0.70 -22.53 -5.69
N ILE A 181 0.54 -23.85 -5.58
CA ILE A 181 -0.23 -24.53 -4.54
C ILE A 181 0.31 -24.19 -3.13
N LYS A 182 1.64 -24.23 -2.94
CA LYS A 182 2.28 -23.85 -1.66
C LYS A 182 1.99 -22.41 -1.24
N ASN A 183 1.84 -21.52 -2.24
CA ASN A 183 1.62 -20.09 -2.05
C ASN A 183 0.13 -19.69 -2.13
N GLY A 184 -0.82 -20.62 -2.15
CA GLY A 184 -2.25 -20.30 -2.26
C GLY A 184 -2.68 -19.73 -3.62
N LYS A 185 -1.88 -19.94 -4.66
CA LYS A 185 -2.17 -19.52 -6.04
C LYS A 185 -2.78 -20.65 -6.84
N LYS A 186 -3.51 -20.27 -7.88
CA LYS A 186 -4.05 -21.21 -8.86
C LYS A 186 -2.92 -21.86 -9.67
N THR A 187 -3.05 -23.14 -9.94
CA THR A 187 -2.22 -23.88 -10.91
C THR A 187 -2.47 -23.42 -12.34
N GLY A 188 -1.68 -23.94 -13.27
CA GLY A 188 -2.07 -24.07 -14.67
C GLY A 188 -3.32 -24.97 -14.83
N MET A 189 -3.75 -25.16 -16.08
CA MET A 189 -4.86 -26.05 -16.39
C MET A 189 -4.46 -27.51 -16.15
N LEU A 190 -5.23 -28.20 -15.32
CA LEU A 190 -5.07 -29.61 -14.97
C LEU A 190 -6.26 -30.41 -15.51
N ASN A 191 -6.03 -31.71 -15.70
CA ASN A 191 -7.08 -32.67 -16.00
C ASN A 191 -7.47 -33.40 -14.71
N PHE A 192 -8.70 -33.21 -14.27
CA PHE A 192 -9.28 -33.90 -13.12
C PHE A 192 -10.08 -35.11 -13.56
N SER A 193 -10.20 -36.08 -12.67
CA SER A 193 -11.01 -37.28 -12.86
C SER A 193 -11.67 -37.67 -11.54
N ILE A 194 -13.00 -37.74 -11.53
CA ILE A 194 -13.80 -38.14 -10.36
C ILE A 194 -14.71 -39.30 -10.74
N GLU A 195 -15.20 -40.04 -9.74
CA GLU A 195 -16.13 -41.15 -9.97
C GLU A 195 -17.39 -40.69 -10.70
N ASP A 196 -17.84 -41.51 -11.66
CA ASP A 196 -19.08 -41.28 -12.39
C ASP A 196 -20.28 -41.66 -11.54
N THR A 197 -20.81 -40.66 -10.83
CA THR A 197 -22.02 -40.79 -10.03
C THR A 197 -23.07 -39.76 -10.48
N PRO A 198 -24.38 -40.04 -10.29
CA PRO A 198 -25.43 -39.07 -10.59
C PRO A 198 -25.24 -37.73 -9.87
N GLY A 199 -24.71 -37.76 -8.63
CA GLY A 199 -24.40 -36.55 -7.86
C GLY A 199 -23.29 -35.71 -8.48
N ASN A 200 -22.20 -36.35 -8.92
CA ASN A 200 -21.08 -35.67 -9.56
C ASN A 200 -21.45 -35.09 -10.93
N ARG A 201 -22.25 -35.82 -11.74
CA ARG A 201 -22.81 -35.30 -13.00
C ARG A 201 -23.62 -34.04 -12.77
N THR A 202 -24.56 -34.11 -11.83
CA THR A 202 -25.42 -32.97 -11.45
C THR A 202 -24.59 -31.78 -10.98
N LEU A 203 -23.52 -32.01 -10.20
CA LEU A 203 -22.61 -30.96 -9.75
C LEU A 203 -21.93 -30.27 -10.94
N LEU A 204 -21.35 -31.04 -11.86
CA LEU A 204 -20.65 -30.48 -13.04
C LEU A 204 -21.62 -29.77 -14.00
N ASP A 205 -22.81 -30.33 -14.24
CA ASP A 205 -23.84 -29.74 -15.09
C ASP A 205 -24.34 -28.40 -14.51
N ASN A 206 -24.59 -28.35 -13.20
CA ASN A 206 -24.99 -27.12 -12.49
C ASN A 206 -23.90 -26.03 -12.53
N GLU A 207 -22.64 -26.45 -12.60
CA GLU A 207 -21.49 -25.56 -12.75
C GLU A 207 -21.18 -25.23 -14.22
N LYS A 208 -21.95 -25.76 -15.18
CA LYS A 208 -21.75 -25.59 -16.62
C LYS A 208 -20.38 -26.07 -17.08
N VAL A 209 -19.91 -27.20 -16.54
CA VAL A 209 -18.59 -27.77 -16.83
C VAL A 209 -18.73 -28.86 -17.88
N SER A 210 -17.90 -28.80 -18.92
CA SER A 210 -17.80 -29.90 -19.88
C SER A 210 -16.97 -31.05 -19.31
N TYR A 211 -17.45 -32.27 -19.46
CA TYR A 211 -16.73 -33.47 -19.06
C TYR A 211 -16.88 -34.59 -20.09
N LYS A 212 -15.92 -35.52 -20.07
CA LYS A 212 -15.98 -36.78 -20.81
C LYS A 212 -16.21 -37.92 -19.82
N THR A 213 -17.06 -38.88 -20.19
CA THR A 213 -17.23 -40.11 -19.42
C THR A 213 -16.34 -41.20 -20.00
N GLU A 214 -15.41 -41.73 -19.21
CA GLU A 214 -14.52 -42.81 -19.63
C GLU A 214 -14.15 -43.67 -18.42
N ASN A 215 -14.12 -45.00 -18.58
CA ASN A 215 -13.70 -45.95 -17.53
C ASN A 215 -14.37 -45.74 -16.15
N GLY A 216 -15.68 -45.41 -16.15
CA GLY A 216 -16.43 -45.16 -14.91
C GLY A 216 -16.10 -43.84 -14.23
N LYS A 217 -15.43 -42.92 -14.92
CA LYS A 217 -15.03 -41.61 -14.39
C LYS A 217 -15.48 -40.45 -15.27
N LEU A 218 -15.62 -39.29 -14.65
CA LEU A 218 -15.86 -38.00 -15.30
C LEU A 218 -14.55 -37.23 -15.38
N HIS A 219 -14.09 -36.95 -16.60
CA HIS A 219 -12.87 -36.22 -16.89
C HIS A 219 -13.18 -34.79 -17.31
N PHE A 220 -12.59 -33.81 -16.63
CA PHE A 220 -12.81 -32.38 -16.92
C PHE A 220 -11.55 -31.56 -16.65
N GLU A 221 -11.47 -30.40 -17.30
CA GLU A 221 -10.38 -29.45 -17.12
C GLU A 221 -10.70 -28.47 -15.98
N GLY A 222 -9.67 -28.02 -15.26
CA GLY A 222 -9.79 -26.93 -14.32
C GLY A 222 -8.45 -26.51 -13.73
N LYS A 223 -8.48 -25.61 -12.76
CA LYS A 223 -7.32 -25.26 -11.94
C LYS A 223 -7.51 -25.80 -10.52
N ALA A 224 -6.42 -25.95 -9.79
CA ALA A 224 -6.46 -26.16 -8.35
C ALA A 224 -5.84 -24.95 -7.64
N THR A 225 -6.26 -24.68 -6.41
CA THR A 225 -5.59 -23.75 -5.50
C THR A 225 -5.68 -24.30 -4.08
N THR A 226 -5.02 -23.64 -3.14
CA THR A 226 -5.19 -23.94 -1.72
C THR A 226 -5.93 -22.82 -1.00
N LEU A 227 -6.76 -23.23 -0.05
CA LEU A 227 -7.52 -22.34 0.82
C LEU A 227 -7.17 -22.66 2.26
N LYS A 228 -6.49 -21.72 2.90
CA LYS A 228 -6.22 -21.79 4.34
C LYS A 228 -7.53 -21.65 5.11
N TYR A 229 -7.68 -22.47 6.13
CA TYR A 229 -8.81 -22.39 7.04
C TYR A 229 -8.37 -22.59 8.48
N ILE A 230 -9.16 -22.08 9.40
CA ILE A 230 -9.06 -22.34 10.83
C ILE A 230 -10.39 -22.95 11.24
N THR A 231 -10.35 -24.07 11.95
CA THR A 231 -11.53 -24.56 12.66
C THR A 231 -11.39 -24.30 14.13
N ALA A 232 -12.49 -23.98 14.81
CA ALA A 232 -12.53 -23.79 16.25
C ALA A 232 -13.77 -24.48 16.82
N GLU A 233 -13.86 -24.56 18.14
CA GLU A 233 -15.03 -25.13 18.80
C GLU A 233 -16.29 -24.26 18.57
N ASN A 234 -17.45 -24.88 18.34
CA ASN A 234 -18.70 -24.16 18.10
C ASN A 234 -19.33 -23.68 19.42
N THR A 235 -18.77 -22.62 20.01
CA THR A 235 -19.24 -22.02 21.26
C THR A 235 -19.87 -20.64 21.02
N PRO A 236 -20.84 -20.20 21.86
CA PRO A 236 -21.36 -18.83 21.79
C PRO A 236 -20.28 -17.76 21.92
N GLU A 237 -19.24 -18.03 22.71
CA GLU A 237 -18.08 -17.15 22.90
C GLU A 237 -17.31 -16.95 21.58
N ASN A 238 -16.89 -18.04 20.93
CA ASN A 238 -16.17 -17.96 19.65
C ASN A 238 -17.00 -17.23 18.60
N LYS A 239 -18.30 -17.54 18.51
CA LYS A 239 -19.22 -16.87 17.57
C LYS A 239 -19.33 -15.37 17.85
N SER A 240 -19.40 -14.96 19.11
CA SER A 240 -19.42 -13.55 19.50
C SER A 240 -18.14 -12.82 19.11
N LYS A 241 -16.97 -13.41 19.42
CA LYS A 241 -15.65 -12.88 19.06
C LYS A 241 -15.51 -12.67 17.55
N LEU A 242 -15.90 -13.66 16.73
CA LEU A 242 -15.82 -13.58 15.28
C LEU A 242 -16.76 -12.51 14.71
N LYS A 243 -18.03 -12.48 15.15
CA LYS A 243 -19.01 -11.47 14.71
C LYS A 243 -18.58 -10.04 15.04
N THR A 244 -18.06 -9.83 16.26
CA THR A 244 -17.59 -8.51 16.72
C THR A 244 -16.44 -7.98 15.86
N ASN A 245 -15.65 -8.87 15.27
CA ASN A 245 -14.51 -8.54 14.42
C ASN A 245 -14.80 -8.66 12.92
N GLU A 246 -16.08 -8.76 12.53
CA GLU A 246 -16.53 -8.92 11.14
C GLU A 246 -15.86 -10.11 10.42
N ILE A 247 -15.65 -11.21 11.15
CA ILE A 247 -15.08 -12.45 10.60
C ILE A 247 -16.23 -13.41 10.32
N ASP A 248 -16.49 -13.65 9.03
CA ASP A 248 -17.53 -14.60 8.62
C ASP A 248 -17.05 -16.05 8.87
N PHE A 249 -17.97 -16.94 9.24
CA PHE A 249 -17.72 -18.35 9.52
C PHE A 249 -18.90 -19.23 9.12
N LYS A 250 -18.65 -20.54 8.99
CA LYS A 250 -19.67 -21.58 8.76
C LYS A 250 -19.74 -22.48 9.98
N GLU A 251 -20.94 -22.88 10.39
CA GLU A 251 -21.12 -23.87 11.45
C GLU A 251 -21.11 -25.28 10.84
N GLU A 252 -20.24 -26.16 11.36
CA GLU A 252 -20.05 -27.55 10.94
C GLU A 252 -20.19 -28.46 12.16
N GLY A 253 -21.44 -28.64 12.61
CA GLY A 253 -21.76 -29.41 13.82
C GLY A 253 -21.12 -28.81 15.07
N LYS A 254 -20.19 -29.57 15.68
CA LYS A 254 -19.46 -29.15 16.90
C LYS A 254 -18.32 -28.15 16.64
N ARG A 255 -18.00 -27.86 15.37
CA ARG A 255 -16.96 -26.92 15.00
C ARG A 255 -17.52 -25.74 14.20
N ILE A 256 -16.79 -24.65 14.22
CA ILE A 256 -16.95 -23.56 13.25
C ILE A 256 -15.74 -23.57 12.33
N LYS A 257 -15.97 -23.29 11.05
CA LYS A 257 -14.94 -23.19 10.02
C LYS A 257 -14.86 -21.74 9.53
N ILE A 258 -13.66 -21.20 9.62
CA ILE A 258 -13.28 -19.88 9.11
C ILE A 258 -12.34 -20.11 7.94
N ASP A 259 -12.68 -19.67 6.73
CA ASP A 259 -11.92 -19.95 5.51
C ASP A 259 -11.42 -18.67 4.82
N GLY A 260 -10.37 -18.81 4.01
CA GLY A 260 -9.85 -17.78 3.11
C GLY A 260 -9.52 -16.46 3.80
N ILE A 261 -10.12 -15.36 3.31
CA ILE A 261 -9.83 -14.02 3.81
C ILE A 261 -10.21 -13.86 5.28
N ASN A 262 -11.23 -14.58 5.76
CA ASN A 262 -11.65 -14.56 7.15
C ASN A 262 -10.67 -15.32 8.03
N ALA A 263 -10.09 -16.42 7.53
CA ALA A 263 -9.02 -17.13 8.24
C ALA A 263 -7.77 -16.24 8.35
N ARG A 264 -7.44 -15.50 7.29
CA ARG A 264 -6.36 -14.50 7.31
C ARG A 264 -6.64 -13.38 8.31
N LYS A 265 -7.86 -12.82 8.31
CA LYS A 265 -8.29 -11.80 9.28
C LYS A 265 -8.14 -12.32 10.71
N LEU A 266 -8.61 -13.55 10.98
CA LEU A 266 -8.49 -14.20 12.29
C LEU A 266 -7.03 -14.46 12.69
N ALA A 267 -6.17 -14.86 11.76
CA ALA A 267 -4.77 -15.13 12.05
C ALA A 267 -3.99 -13.86 12.38
N ILE A 268 -4.25 -12.78 11.64
CA ILE A 268 -3.58 -11.49 11.78
C ILE A 268 -4.13 -10.68 12.96
N ALA A 269 -5.44 -10.76 13.19
CA ALA A 269 -6.03 -10.24 14.40
C ALA A 269 -5.60 -11.13 15.57
N ALA A 270 -5.23 -10.56 16.70
CA ALA A 270 -4.88 -11.36 17.88
C ALA A 270 -6.12 -11.90 18.61
N ILE A 271 -7.09 -12.39 17.84
CA ILE A 271 -8.31 -12.96 18.35
C ILE A 271 -8.00 -14.43 18.67
N THR A 272 -8.06 -14.77 19.94
CA THR A 272 -7.98 -16.15 20.42
C THR A 272 -9.36 -16.79 20.41
N VAL A 273 -9.48 -17.90 19.68
CA VAL A 273 -10.67 -18.77 19.69
C VAL A 273 -10.32 -20.07 20.38
N VAL A 274 -11.31 -20.70 21.00
CA VAL A 274 -11.11 -21.96 21.74
C VAL A 274 -10.83 -23.12 20.76
N TYR A 275 -9.74 -23.84 21.01
CA TYR A 275 -9.23 -24.99 20.23
C TYR A 275 -9.10 -24.73 18.71
N PRO A 276 -8.28 -23.75 18.29
CA PRO A 276 -8.04 -23.47 16.88
C PRO A 276 -7.19 -24.59 16.26
N ILE A 277 -7.62 -25.08 15.11
CA ILE A 277 -6.84 -26.00 14.27
C ILE A 277 -6.74 -25.36 12.89
N ALA A 278 -5.52 -24.97 12.52
CA ALA A 278 -5.20 -24.48 11.19
C ALA A 278 -5.06 -25.65 10.21
N GLY A 279 -5.52 -25.46 8.98
CA GLY A 279 -5.39 -26.44 7.92
C GLY A 279 -5.39 -25.79 6.55
N ILE A 280 -4.99 -26.57 5.55
CA ILE A 280 -5.00 -26.16 4.15
C ILE A 280 -5.89 -27.11 3.37
N ALA A 281 -6.94 -26.57 2.74
CA ALA A 281 -7.81 -27.32 1.84
C ALA A 281 -7.34 -27.13 0.40
N ILE A 282 -7.48 -28.17 -0.44
CA ILE A 282 -7.35 -28.05 -1.89
C ILE A 282 -8.73 -27.69 -2.44
N LEU A 283 -8.78 -26.61 -3.23
CA LEU A 283 -9.99 -26.16 -3.91
C LEU A 283 -9.82 -26.39 -5.40
N LEU A 284 -10.78 -27.11 -5.99
CA LEU A 284 -10.87 -27.28 -7.44
C LEU A 284 -11.70 -26.16 -8.04
N ILE A 285 -11.22 -25.62 -9.14
CA ILE A 285 -11.85 -24.56 -9.91
C ILE A 285 -12.07 -25.14 -11.32
N PRO A 286 -13.22 -25.79 -11.57
CA PRO A 286 -13.46 -26.40 -12.87
C PRO A 286 -13.62 -25.33 -13.95
N LYS A 287 -13.21 -25.66 -15.18
CA LYS A 287 -13.39 -24.81 -16.34
C LYS A 287 -14.84 -24.85 -16.79
N ARG A 288 -15.54 -23.73 -16.60
CA ARG A 288 -16.92 -23.57 -17.05
C ARG A 288 -16.96 -23.19 -18.53
N GLN A 289 -17.98 -23.64 -19.25
CA GLN A 289 -18.22 -23.24 -20.64
C GLN A 289 -18.51 -21.75 -20.77
N GLU A 290 -19.18 -21.17 -19.76
CA GLU A 290 -19.54 -19.77 -19.72
C GLU A 290 -19.58 -19.23 -18.28
N ILE A 291 -19.72 -17.91 -18.15
CA ILE A 291 -19.90 -17.26 -16.85
C ILE A 291 -21.25 -17.69 -16.27
N LYS A 292 -21.22 -18.32 -15.09
CA LYS A 292 -22.41 -18.59 -14.28
C LYS A 292 -22.84 -17.30 -13.57
N ASN A 293 -24.01 -16.77 -13.91
CA ASN A 293 -24.47 -15.46 -13.45
C ASN A 293 -25.24 -15.50 -12.12
N ASP A 294 -24.64 -16.08 -11.08
CA ASP A 294 -25.28 -16.20 -9.76
C ASP A 294 -25.34 -14.86 -8.99
N LEU A 295 -24.58 -13.87 -9.45
CA LEU A 295 -24.46 -12.53 -8.84
C LEU A 295 -25.31 -11.47 -9.57
N SER A 296 -26.24 -11.91 -10.43
CA SER A 296 -27.19 -11.05 -11.14
C SER A 296 -26.50 -9.90 -11.89
N PHE A 297 -25.41 -10.19 -12.60
CA PHE A 297 -24.73 -9.24 -13.47
C PHE A 297 -25.63 -8.83 -14.64
N THR A 298 -25.60 -7.54 -14.99
CA THR A 298 -26.26 -7.03 -16.20
C THR A 298 -25.53 -7.49 -17.46
N LYS A 299 -26.15 -7.30 -18.64
CA LYS A 299 -25.51 -7.65 -19.92
C LYS A 299 -24.20 -6.88 -20.14
N ASP A 300 -24.15 -5.61 -19.76
CA ASP A 300 -22.96 -4.77 -19.90
C ASP A 300 -21.86 -5.17 -18.90
N GLU A 301 -22.24 -5.55 -17.68
CA GLU A 301 -21.31 -6.10 -16.69
C GLU A 301 -20.70 -7.43 -17.17
N ILE A 302 -21.52 -8.34 -17.72
CA ILE A 302 -21.02 -9.59 -18.32
C ILE A 302 -20.07 -9.31 -19.48
N LYS A 303 -20.39 -8.31 -20.33
CA LYS A 303 -19.51 -7.90 -21.43
C LYS A 303 -18.17 -7.37 -20.90
N ALA A 304 -18.19 -6.56 -19.83
CA ALA A 304 -16.98 -6.07 -19.18
C ALA A 304 -16.13 -7.21 -18.58
N LEU A 305 -16.76 -8.18 -17.89
CA LEU A 305 -16.08 -9.37 -17.35
C LEU A 305 -15.46 -10.23 -18.45
N LYS A 306 -16.15 -10.41 -19.57
CA LYS A 306 -15.61 -11.11 -20.75
C LYS A 306 -14.40 -10.38 -21.34
N ALA A 307 -14.38 -9.04 -21.29
CA ALA A 307 -13.27 -8.19 -21.69
C ALA A 307 -12.15 -8.05 -20.64
N ASP A 308 -12.15 -8.88 -19.59
CA ASP A 308 -11.14 -8.86 -18.52
C ASP A 308 -11.10 -7.54 -17.72
N ASN A 309 -12.24 -6.86 -17.64
CA ASN A 309 -12.39 -5.67 -16.79
C ASN A 309 -12.92 -6.06 -15.41
N VAL A 310 -12.58 -5.24 -14.42
CA VAL A 310 -13.15 -5.32 -13.08
C VAL A 310 -14.52 -4.64 -13.08
N VAL A 311 -15.53 -5.33 -12.56
CA VAL A 311 -16.87 -4.81 -12.34
C VAL A 311 -17.05 -4.53 -10.85
N VAL A 312 -17.53 -3.33 -10.52
CA VAL A 312 -17.83 -2.92 -9.14
C VAL A 312 -19.34 -2.99 -8.93
N LYS A 313 -19.77 -3.68 -7.87
CA LYS A 313 -21.16 -3.73 -7.43
C LYS A 313 -21.28 -3.32 -5.97
N THR A 314 -22.50 -3.05 -5.56
CA THR A 314 -22.87 -2.87 -4.14
C THR A 314 -23.74 -4.05 -3.74
N ASN A 315 -23.35 -4.76 -2.68
CA ASN A 315 -24.12 -5.88 -2.17
C ASN A 315 -25.36 -5.40 -1.39
N SER A 316 -26.21 -6.34 -0.97
CA SER A 316 -27.43 -6.03 -0.20
C SER A 316 -27.18 -5.34 1.15
N LYS A 317 -25.96 -5.40 1.67
CA LYS A 317 -25.54 -4.72 2.91
C LYS A 317 -24.97 -3.31 2.65
N GLY A 318 -25.01 -2.83 1.41
CA GLY A 318 -24.41 -1.54 1.04
C GLY A 318 -22.89 -1.58 0.89
N GLU A 319 -22.25 -2.75 1.00
CA GLU A 319 -20.80 -2.87 0.83
C GLU A 319 -20.43 -2.96 -0.64
N ARG A 320 -19.38 -2.24 -1.05
CA ARG A 320 -18.82 -2.33 -2.40
C ARG A 320 -18.00 -3.62 -2.57
N THR A 321 -18.25 -4.33 -3.66
CA THR A 321 -17.53 -5.55 -4.06
C THR A 321 -17.01 -5.42 -5.48
N LEU A 322 -15.80 -5.93 -5.73
CA LEU A 322 -15.15 -5.95 -7.03
C LEU A 322 -15.17 -7.39 -7.56
N HIS A 323 -15.43 -7.53 -8.86
CA HIS A 323 -15.59 -8.81 -9.53
C HIS A 323 -14.77 -8.83 -10.82
N GLN A 324 -14.06 -9.92 -11.08
CA GLN A 324 -13.33 -10.13 -12.34
C GLN A 324 -13.44 -11.60 -12.75
N ARG A 325 -13.47 -11.85 -14.05
CA ARG A 325 -13.46 -13.22 -14.61
C ARG A 325 -12.04 -13.78 -14.60
N ASP A 326 -11.87 -15.02 -14.19
CA ASP A 326 -10.71 -15.82 -14.54
C ASP A 326 -10.86 -16.27 -16.00
N LYS A 327 -9.97 -15.77 -16.86
CA LYS A 327 -10.05 -15.99 -18.31
C LYS A 327 -10.00 -17.46 -18.73
N ASP A 328 -9.37 -18.32 -17.92
CA ASP A 328 -9.12 -19.72 -18.27
C ASP A 328 -10.24 -20.63 -17.78
N THR A 329 -10.91 -20.28 -16.66
CA THR A 329 -11.95 -21.12 -16.04
C THR A 329 -13.36 -20.54 -16.14
N ASN A 330 -13.52 -19.28 -16.55
CA ASN A 330 -14.78 -18.52 -16.50
C ASN A 330 -15.38 -18.36 -15.08
N GLU A 331 -14.60 -18.66 -14.03
CA GLU A 331 -14.95 -18.36 -12.65
C GLU A 331 -14.96 -16.83 -12.41
N ILE A 332 -15.82 -16.35 -11.52
CA ILE A 332 -15.81 -14.94 -11.08
C ILE A 332 -15.10 -14.85 -9.73
N VAL A 333 -13.93 -14.20 -9.72
CA VAL A 333 -13.22 -13.82 -8.50
C VAL A 333 -13.88 -12.56 -7.93
N SER A 334 -14.16 -12.57 -6.63
CA SER A 334 -14.87 -11.49 -5.95
C SER A 334 -14.15 -11.08 -4.66
N ILE A 335 -14.05 -9.78 -4.39
CA ILE A 335 -13.45 -9.24 -3.16
C ILE A 335 -14.20 -7.99 -2.69
N LYS A 336 -14.27 -7.75 -1.38
CA LYS A 336 -14.82 -6.50 -0.84
C LYS A 336 -13.83 -5.36 -1.07
N ALA A 337 -14.31 -4.21 -1.50
CA ALA A 337 -13.46 -3.03 -1.76
C ALA A 337 -12.65 -2.60 -0.53
N LYS A 338 -13.24 -2.73 0.67
CA LYS A 338 -12.60 -2.41 1.95
C LYS A 338 -11.41 -3.32 2.30
N ASP A 339 -11.37 -4.52 1.72
CA ASP A 339 -10.31 -5.50 1.95
C ASP A 339 -9.14 -5.34 0.96
N ILE A 340 -9.24 -4.44 -0.03
CA ILE A 340 -8.16 -4.10 -0.96
C ILE A 340 -7.29 -2.99 -0.38
N HIS A 341 -5.99 -3.24 -0.30
CA HIS A 341 -5.00 -2.22 0.02
C HIS A 341 -4.33 -1.70 -1.26
N ILE A 342 -4.47 -0.41 -1.55
CA ILE A 342 -3.73 0.26 -2.62
C ILE A 342 -2.51 0.94 -2.00
N PRO A 343 -1.29 0.61 -2.46
CA PRO A 343 -0.08 1.23 -1.92
C PRO A 343 -0.01 2.72 -2.29
N GLN A 344 0.67 3.52 -1.46
CA GLN A 344 0.90 4.94 -1.75
C GLN A 344 1.88 5.15 -2.91
N LYS A 345 2.74 4.16 -3.18
CA LYS A 345 3.72 4.20 -4.26
C LYS A 345 3.65 2.93 -5.10
N LEU A 346 3.87 3.06 -6.41
CA LEU A 346 4.05 1.95 -7.34
C LEU A 346 5.34 2.16 -8.13
N GLY A 347 6.28 1.22 -8.03
CA GLY A 347 7.58 1.34 -8.72
C GLY A 347 8.35 2.62 -8.34
N GLY A 348 8.26 3.05 -7.08
CA GLY A 348 8.88 4.28 -6.57
C GLY A 348 8.07 5.57 -6.83
N ILE A 349 7.07 5.54 -7.71
CA ILE A 349 6.24 6.70 -8.06
C ILE A 349 5.10 6.84 -7.06
N GLU A 350 4.92 8.04 -6.49
CA GLU A 350 3.81 8.35 -5.60
C GLU A 350 2.47 8.48 -6.36
N LEU A 351 1.45 7.77 -5.88
CA LEU A 351 0.12 7.81 -6.47
C LEU A 351 -0.67 8.99 -5.92
N THR A 352 -1.23 9.80 -6.81
CA THR A 352 -2.19 10.85 -6.44
C THR A 352 -3.44 10.25 -5.79
N PRO A 353 -4.15 11.00 -4.93
CA PRO A 353 -5.41 10.54 -4.34
C PRO A 353 -6.44 10.08 -5.39
N MET A 354 -6.50 10.77 -6.53
CA MET A 354 -7.38 10.41 -7.65
C MET A 354 -6.99 9.08 -8.30
N GLN A 355 -5.70 8.82 -8.50
CA GLN A 355 -5.22 7.53 -9.02
C GLN A 355 -5.53 6.39 -8.04
N GLN A 356 -5.32 6.61 -6.74
CA GLN A 356 -5.67 5.63 -5.71
C GLN A 356 -7.17 5.32 -5.73
N GLU A 357 -8.03 6.33 -5.81
CA GLU A 357 -9.47 6.14 -5.88
C GLU A 357 -9.90 5.47 -7.20
N ASN A 358 -9.29 5.83 -8.33
CA ASN A 358 -9.54 5.16 -9.60
C ASN A 358 -9.21 3.67 -9.55
N LEU A 359 -8.04 3.30 -8.98
CA LEU A 359 -7.70 1.89 -8.76
C LEU A 359 -8.70 1.20 -7.83
N LYS A 360 -9.10 1.81 -6.71
CA LYS A 360 -10.15 1.26 -5.81
C LYS A 360 -11.51 1.09 -6.50
N ASN A 361 -11.74 1.79 -7.60
CA ASN A 361 -12.94 1.66 -8.44
C ASN A 361 -12.75 0.73 -9.64
N GLY A 362 -11.64 -0.01 -9.71
CA GLY A 362 -11.33 -0.94 -10.81
C GLY A 362 -10.97 -0.25 -12.12
N LYS A 363 -10.71 1.07 -12.10
CA LYS A 363 -10.33 1.84 -13.29
C LYS A 363 -8.83 1.75 -13.54
N GLU A 364 -8.45 1.76 -14.82
CA GLU A 364 -7.06 1.87 -15.24
C GLU A 364 -6.53 3.28 -14.95
N ILE A 365 -5.30 3.36 -14.43
CA ILE A 365 -4.54 4.58 -14.27
C ILE A 365 -3.27 4.52 -15.13
N THR A 366 -2.68 5.68 -15.39
CA THR A 366 -1.33 5.77 -15.95
C THR A 366 -0.39 6.31 -14.89
N ILE A 367 0.75 5.66 -14.70
CA ILE A 367 1.87 6.14 -13.88
C ILE A 367 3.02 6.49 -14.83
N VAL A 368 3.73 7.59 -14.53
CA VAL A 368 4.85 8.07 -15.34
C VAL A 368 6.07 8.17 -14.46
N ASN A 369 7.14 7.50 -14.85
CA ASN A 369 8.47 7.69 -14.31
C ASN A 369 9.20 8.69 -15.20
N GLU A 370 9.33 9.94 -14.73
CA GLU A 370 9.99 11.00 -15.50
C GLU A 370 11.50 10.78 -15.64
N GLU A 371 12.15 10.22 -14.61
CA GLU A 371 13.59 9.94 -14.63
C GLU A 371 13.96 8.88 -15.68
N LEU A 372 13.12 7.86 -15.83
CA LEU A 372 13.30 6.78 -16.79
C LEU A 372 12.62 7.04 -18.14
N ASN A 373 11.87 8.15 -18.26
CA ASN A 373 11.00 8.46 -19.40
C ASN A 373 10.12 7.26 -19.82
N LYS A 374 9.50 6.60 -18.83
CA LYS A 374 8.63 5.44 -19.02
C LYS A 374 7.26 5.71 -18.45
N ALA A 375 6.22 5.26 -19.16
CA ALA A 375 4.86 5.23 -18.64
C ALA A 375 4.38 3.79 -18.54
N ALA A 376 3.55 3.52 -17.53
CA ALA A 376 2.89 2.24 -17.38
C ALA A 376 1.40 2.45 -17.13
N LYS A 377 0.59 1.62 -17.76
CA LYS A 377 -0.83 1.49 -17.47
C LYS A 377 -1.01 0.46 -16.38
N VAL A 378 -1.69 0.87 -15.31
CA VAL A 378 -1.93 0.03 -14.14
C VAL A 378 -3.42 -0.10 -13.93
N LYS A 379 -3.93 -1.33 -13.84
CA LYS A 379 -5.30 -1.61 -13.41
C LYS A 379 -5.28 -2.68 -12.33
N LEU A 380 -6.36 -2.78 -11.56
CA LEU A 380 -6.57 -3.93 -10.70
C LEU A 380 -6.68 -5.21 -11.54
N ASP A 381 -6.07 -6.28 -11.03
CA ASP A 381 -6.23 -7.63 -11.55
C ASP A 381 -6.35 -8.61 -10.37
N LEU A 382 -7.58 -9.00 -10.07
CA LEU A 382 -7.94 -9.91 -8.98
C LEU A 382 -7.41 -11.33 -9.22
N ASN A 383 -6.98 -11.66 -10.43
CA ASN A 383 -6.36 -12.95 -10.75
C ASN A 383 -4.82 -12.90 -10.64
N ALA A 384 -4.21 -11.72 -10.56
CA ALA A 384 -2.77 -11.55 -10.47
C ALA A 384 -2.26 -11.68 -9.02
N ARG A 385 -1.03 -12.19 -8.85
CA ARG A 385 -0.40 -12.38 -7.52
C ARG A 385 -0.34 -11.09 -6.70
N ASN A 386 0.04 -9.99 -7.34
CA ASN A 386 0.17 -8.67 -6.71
C ASN A 386 -1.13 -7.85 -6.78
N GLY A 387 -2.23 -8.42 -7.29
CA GLY A 387 -3.50 -7.73 -7.45
C GLY A 387 -3.52 -6.66 -8.55
N LEU A 388 -2.46 -6.54 -9.35
CA LEU A 388 -2.28 -5.47 -10.33
C LEU A 388 -1.81 -6.02 -11.68
N SER A 389 -2.46 -5.55 -12.74
CA SER A 389 -1.93 -5.67 -14.10
C SER A 389 -1.17 -4.39 -14.43
N ILE A 390 0.12 -4.53 -14.73
CA ILE A 390 0.99 -3.45 -15.17
C ILE A 390 1.37 -3.76 -16.61
N LYS A 391 1.05 -2.85 -17.52
CA LYS A 391 1.44 -2.92 -18.92
C LYS A 391 2.33 -1.74 -19.22
N ASP A 392 3.51 -2.01 -19.77
CA ASP A 392 4.35 -0.95 -20.33
C ASP A 392 3.52 -0.21 -21.37
N ALA A 393 3.37 1.09 -21.16
CA ALA A 393 2.96 1.96 -22.23
C ALA A 393 4.24 2.22 -23.02
N ASN A 394 4.60 1.29 -23.92
CA ASN A 394 5.66 1.54 -24.89
C ASN A 394 5.40 2.89 -25.58
N THR A 395 6.49 3.62 -25.79
CA THR A 395 6.66 4.94 -26.40
C THR A 395 5.42 5.47 -27.12
N ILE A 396 5.04 6.72 -26.84
CA ILE A 396 3.98 7.46 -27.54
C ILE A 396 4.18 7.35 -29.08
N GLU A 397 3.56 6.35 -29.71
CA GLU A 397 3.46 6.24 -31.17
C GLU A 397 2.23 7.02 -31.61
N ILE A 398 2.46 8.30 -31.94
CA ILE A 398 1.51 9.10 -32.71
C ILE A 398 1.53 8.56 -34.13
N LYS A 399 0.64 7.61 -34.45
CA LYS A 399 0.31 7.30 -35.84
C LYS A 399 -0.60 8.39 -36.37
N ALA A 400 -0.01 9.20 -37.22
CA ALA A 400 -0.62 10.24 -38.03
C ALA A 400 -1.76 9.68 -38.88
N THR A 401 -2.89 10.39 -38.88
CA THR A 401 -3.83 10.37 -40.00
C THR A 401 -3.63 11.67 -40.77
N GLU A 402 -3.23 11.52 -42.02
CA GLU A 402 -2.89 12.58 -42.95
C GLU A 402 -4.09 13.48 -43.26
N LYS A 403 -3.87 14.80 -43.23
CA LYS A 403 -4.27 15.70 -44.32
C LYS A 403 -3.39 16.95 -44.32
N LYS A 404 -2.51 16.93 -45.33
CA LYS A 404 -1.71 17.97 -46.01
C LYS A 404 -1.69 19.42 -45.49
N GLU A 405 -0.43 19.86 -45.40
CA GLU A 405 0.16 21.16 -45.81
C GLU A 405 0.45 22.24 -44.75
N GLN A 406 1.77 22.45 -44.64
CA GLN A 406 2.56 23.58 -44.15
C GLN A 406 2.90 23.68 -42.65
N THR A 407 4.21 23.58 -42.45
CA THR A 407 5.06 23.49 -41.26
C THR A 407 5.13 24.76 -40.39
N ILE A 408 5.51 24.55 -39.12
CA ILE A 408 6.01 25.45 -38.04
C ILE A 408 4.92 25.77 -36.97
N GLY A 409 5.00 25.42 -35.67
CA GLY A 409 5.96 24.69 -34.84
C GLY A 409 5.29 24.16 -33.54
N LYS A 410 5.88 23.14 -32.90
CA LYS A 410 5.37 22.43 -31.70
C LYS A 410 5.62 23.23 -30.42
N GLU A 411 4.62 23.40 -29.56
CA GLU A 411 4.81 23.99 -28.23
C GLU A 411 5.40 22.97 -27.24
N ARG A 412 6.56 23.33 -26.70
CA ARG A 412 7.35 22.66 -25.65
C ARG A 412 6.60 22.76 -24.32
N TYR A 413 6.51 21.66 -23.55
CA TYR A 413 6.05 21.74 -22.16
C TYR A 413 7.11 22.48 -21.33
N ILE A 414 6.74 23.66 -20.81
CA ILE A 414 7.62 24.54 -20.05
C ILE A 414 7.51 24.19 -18.56
N SER A 415 8.62 23.75 -17.96
CA SER A 415 8.70 23.38 -16.54
C SER A 415 8.44 24.58 -15.61
N ASP A 416 8.07 24.31 -14.35
CA ASP A 416 7.94 25.36 -13.32
C ASP A 416 9.23 26.18 -13.17
N LYS A 417 10.40 25.55 -13.31
CA LYS A 417 11.68 26.25 -13.29
C LYS A 417 11.81 27.23 -14.46
N GLU A 418 11.55 26.78 -15.69
CA GLU A 418 11.59 27.65 -16.87
C GLU A 418 10.54 28.78 -16.79
N ARG A 419 9.35 28.49 -16.24
CA ARG A 419 8.33 29.49 -15.96
C ARG A 419 8.81 30.51 -14.92
N LEU A 420 9.44 30.07 -13.83
CA LEU A 420 10.00 30.95 -12.81
C LEU A 420 11.19 31.77 -13.33
N GLU A 421 12.05 31.19 -14.17
CA GLU A 421 13.15 31.91 -14.84
C GLU A 421 12.59 32.98 -15.79
N PHE A 422 11.50 32.67 -16.51
CA PHE A 422 10.81 33.64 -17.35
C PHE A 422 10.17 34.77 -16.52
N VAL A 423 9.49 34.44 -15.41
CA VAL A 423 8.94 35.43 -14.47
C VAL A 423 10.05 36.26 -13.82
N ALA A 424 11.21 35.68 -13.51
CA ALA A 424 12.36 36.40 -12.97
C ALA A 424 12.90 37.46 -13.96
N GLN A 425 12.72 37.26 -15.26
CA GLN A 425 13.10 38.22 -16.30
C GLN A 425 11.99 39.25 -16.58
N LYS A 426 10.73 38.82 -16.61
CA LYS A 426 9.60 39.62 -17.12
C LYS A 426 8.68 40.19 -16.04
N GLY A 427 8.82 39.75 -14.79
CA GLY A 427 8.00 40.19 -13.67
C GLY A 427 6.54 39.77 -13.83
N ALA A 428 5.62 40.61 -13.36
CA ALA A 428 4.19 40.31 -13.36
C ALA A 428 3.63 40.04 -14.77
N LYS A 429 4.14 40.74 -15.79
CA LYS A 429 3.76 40.50 -17.19
C LYS A 429 4.14 39.10 -17.69
N GLY A 430 5.24 38.54 -17.16
CA GLY A 430 5.62 37.16 -17.47
C GLY A 430 4.59 36.15 -16.97
N ILE A 431 3.96 36.42 -15.83
CA ILE A 431 2.88 35.59 -15.28
C ILE A 431 1.65 35.66 -16.18
N ASP A 432 1.24 36.87 -16.60
CA ASP A 432 0.13 37.06 -17.54
C ASP A 432 0.36 36.32 -18.86
N GLU A 433 1.59 36.38 -19.40
CA GLU A 433 1.96 35.74 -20.66
C GLU A 433 1.94 34.21 -20.58
N ILE A 434 2.47 33.63 -19.50
CA ILE A 434 2.51 32.16 -19.34
C ILE A 434 1.10 31.59 -19.16
N PHE A 435 0.23 32.29 -18.44
CA PHE A 435 -1.05 31.74 -17.98
C PHE A 435 -2.29 32.40 -18.60
N LYS A 436 -2.12 33.14 -19.71
CA LYS A 436 -3.19 33.89 -20.40
C LYS A 436 -4.51 33.12 -20.56
N ASP A 437 -4.43 31.83 -20.89
CA ASP A 437 -5.59 30.95 -21.13
C ASP A 437 -5.77 29.87 -20.05
N LYS A 438 -5.06 29.99 -18.91
CA LYS A 438 -4.99 28.95 -17.86
C LYS A 438 -5.07 29.53 -16.43
N PRO A 439 -6.17 30.23 -16.07
CA PRO A 439 -6.29 30.93 -14.79
C PRO A 439 -6.22 30.01 -13.57
N THR A 440 -6.71 28.77 -13.67
CA THR A 440 -6.64 27.78 -12.60
C THR A 440 -5.21 27.27 -12.36
N GLU A 441 -4.43 27.13 -13.44
CA GLU A 441 -3.01 26.74 -13.35
C GLU A 441 -2.17 27.89 -12.77
N MET A 442 -2.50 29.14 -13.12
CA MET A 442 -1.88 30.35 -12.57
C MET A 442 -2.02 30.40 -11.04
N ALA A 443 -3.23 30.20 -10.51
CA ALA A 443 -3.47 30.28 -9.07
C ALA A 443 -2.62 29.25 -8.30
N ALA A 444 -2.59 28.01 -8.78
CA ALA A 444 -1.79 26.95 -8.18
C ALA A 444 -0.27 27.24 -8.26
N PHE A 445 0.19 27.78 -9.40
CA PHE A 445 1.59 28.16 -9.58
C PHE A 445 2.02 29.30 -8.65
N LEU A 446 1.20 30.34 -8.53
CA LEU A 446 1.48 31.49 -7.68
C LEU A 446 1.50 31.14 -6.19
N GLU A 447 0.60 30.25 -5.76
CA GLU A 447 0.55 29.80 -4.36
C GLU A 447 1.75 28.92 -4.03
N LYS A 448 2.04 27.94 -4.90
CA LYS A 448 3.18 27.03 -4.76
C LYS A 448 4.51 27.77 -4.64
N HIS A 449 4.70 28.83 -5.41
CA HIS A 449 5.97 29.56 -5.50
C HIS A 449 5.95 30.92 -4.77
N LYS A 450 5.02 31.12 -3.84
CA LYS A 450 4.93 32.30 -2.96
C LYS A 450 4.82 33.65 -3.70
N LEU A 451 4.30 33.64 -4.92
CA LEU A 451 4.08 34.83 -5.75
C LEU A 451 2.67 35.41 -5.62
N SER A 452 1.72 34.68 -5.03
CA SER A 452 0.30 35.08 -4.97
C SER A 452 0.06 36.47 -4.38
N LYS A 453 0.75 36.81 -3.27
CA LYS A 453 0.53 38.08 -2.58
C LYS A 453 1.01 39.27 -3.41
N ASP A 454 2.24 39.21 -3.89
CA ASP A 454 2.86 40.30 -4.67
C ASP A 454 2.17 40.47 -6.02
N TYR A 455 1.75 39.37 -6.66
CA TYR A 455 1.01 39.42 -7.92
C TYR A 455 -0.39 40.02 -7.75
N ALA A 456 -1.11 39.68 -6.67
CA ALA A 456 -2.40 40.30 -6.36
C ALA A 456 -2.26 41.81 -6.12
N SER A 457 -1.26 42.24 -5.33
CA SER A 457 -0.94 43.65 -5.13
C SER A 457 -0.57 44.36 -6.43
N TYR A 458 0.17 43.71 -7.33
CA TYR A 458 0.47 44.26 -8.65
C TYR A 458 -0.81 44.52 -9.47
N LYS A 459 -1.75 43.58 -9.48
CA LYS A 459 -3.03 43.71 -10.22
C LYS A 459 -3.97 44.78 -9.64
N GLU A 460 -3.99 44.95 -8.33
CA GLU A 460 -4.74 46.04 -7.68
C GLU A 460 -4.19 47.43 -8.06
N VAL A 461 -2.87 47.58 -8.07
CA VAL A 461 -2.20 48.82 -8.46
C VAL A 461 -2.35 49.06 -9.98
N GLU A 462 -2.25 48.03 -10.82
CA GLU A 462 -2.46 48.09 -12.27
C GLU A 462 -3.89 48.52 -12.63
N LYS A 463 -4.90 48.04 -11.89
CA LYS A 463 -6.29 48.44 -12.07
C LYS A 463 -6.51 49.91 -11.70
N THR A 464 -5.91 50.36 -10.59
CA THR A 464 -5.94 51.77 -10.16
C THR A 464 -5.20 52.69 -11.14
N TYR A 465 -4.07 52.22 -11.69
CA TYR A 465 -3.32 52.94 -12.73
C TYR A 465 -4.16 53.11 -14.00
N SER A 466 -4.82 52.03 -14.44
CA SER A 466 -5.65 52.03 -15.65
C SER A 466 -6.86 52.95 -15.54
N SER A 467 -7.51 53.01 -14.37
CA SER A 467 -8.63 53.94 -14.12
C SER A 467 -8.19 55.39 -13.89
N SER A 468 -6.97 55.63 -13.39
CA SER A 468 -6.43 56.99 -13.22
C SER A 468 -6.05 57.68 -14.54
N ARG A 469 -5.87 56.92 -15.63
CA ARG A 469 -5.56 57.45 -16.97
C ARG A 469 -6.76 58.19 -17.60
N GLU A 470 -7.97 57.92 -17.13
CA GLU A 470 -9.21 58.60 -17.54
C GLU A 470 -9.42 59.95 -16.81
N ALA A 471 -8.65 60.24 -15.76
CA ALA A 471 -8.70 61.50 -15.01
C ALA A 471 -7.32 62.19 -14.98
N THR A 472 -7.15 63.22 -15.80
CA THR A 472 -5.94 64.04 -15.98
C THR A 472 -5.30 64.56 -14.68
N LYS A 473 -4.30 63.87 -14.10
CA LYS A 473 -3.23 64.45 -13.23
C LYS A 473 -1.90 63.69 -13.34
N GLN A 474 -0.89 64.35 -13.91
CA GLN A 474 0.42 63.80 -14.30
C GLN A 474 1.29 63.34 -13.11
N THR A 475 1.10 63.89 -11.91
CA THR A 475 1.90 63.59 -10.70
C THR A 475 1.49 62.30 -9.96
N VAL A 476 0.26 61.83 -10.13
CA VAL A 476 -0.22 60.57 -9.52
C VAL A 476 0.29 59.35 -10.29
N GLY A 477 0.42 59.48 -11.62
CA GLY A 477 0.93 58.42 -12.49
C GLY A 477 2.38 58.03 -12.21
N GLU A 478 3.24 58.98 -11.84
CA GLU A 478 4.65 58.72 -11.50
C GLU A 478 4.80 57.96 -10.18
N GLN A 479 3.97 58.30 -9.18
CA GLN A 479 3.97 57.60 -7.89
C GLN A 479 3.44 56.16 -8.03
N ILE A 480 2.39 55.96 -8.83
CA ILE A 480 1.84 54.64 -9.10
C ILE A 480 2.82 53.79 -9.94
N SER A 481 3.47 54.39 -10.94
CA SER A 481 4.51 53.70 -11.74
C SER A 481 5.67 53.24 -10.84
N THR A 482 6.14 54.11 -9.94
CA THR A 482 7.22 53.78 -8.99
C THR A 482 6.81 52.65 -8.02
N GLN A 483 5.53 52.59 -7.63
CA GLN A 483 5.01 51.50 -6.80
C GLN A 483 4.91 50.18 -7.58
N MET A 484 4.45 50.21 -8.83
CA MET A 484 4.41 49.04 -9.71
C MET A 484 5.81 48.46 -9.93
N ASP A 485 6.80 49.32 -10.18
CA ASP A 485 8.20 48.88 -10.41
C ASP A 485 8.81 48.20 -9.17
N LYS A 486 8.45 48.66 -7.97
CA LYS A 486 8.88 48.03 -6.70
C LYS A 486 8.27 46.64 -6.52
N ILE A 487 6.97 46.50 -6.76
CA ILE A 487 6.26 45.21 -6.64
C ILE A 487 6.78 44.25 -7.71
N ASP A 488 6.97 44.72 -8.94
CA ASP A 488 7.51 43.91 -10.04
C ASP A 488 8.94 43.42 -9.74
N SER A 489 9.76 44.26 -9.11
CA SER A 489 11.10 43.88 -8.64
C SER A 489 11.05 42.79 -7.55
N SER A 490 10.07 42.84 -6.64
CA SER A 490 9.83 41.80 -5.64
C SER A 490 9.43 40.46 -6.26
N ILE A 491 8.51 40.50 -7.24
CA ILE A 491 8.09 39.32 -8.02
C ILE A 491 9.29 38.68 -8.72
N LYS A 492 10.13 39.48 -9.38
CA LYS A 492 11.34 39.00 -10.06
C LYS A 492 12.34 38.36 -9.10
N ALA A 493 12.54 38.96 -7.92
CA ALA A 493 13.46 38.45 -6.91
C ALA A 493 12.98 37.11 -6.32
N THR A 494 11.69 37.02 -5.97
CA THR A 494 11.07 35.80 -5.45
C THR A 494 11.11 34.67 -6.49
N ALA A 495 10.76 34.96 -7.74
CA ALA A 495 10.82 33.98 -8.82
C ALA A 495 12.25 33.46 -9.06
N LYS A 496 13.26 34.35 -9.00
CA LYS A 496 14.67 33.97 -9.11
C LYS A 496 15.12 33.07 -7.94
N GLN A 497 14.67 33.38 -6.72
CA GLN A 497 14.97 32.56 -5.54
C GLN A 497 14.32 31.18 -5.64
N GLU A 498 13.04 31.08 -5.97
CA GLU A 498 12.33 29.81 -6.11
C GLU A 498 12.90 28.97 -7.28
N ALA A 499 13.27 29.60 -8.41
CA ALA A 499 13.97 28.92 -9.51
C ALA A 499 15.32 28.32 -9.07
N SER A 500 16.05 29.02 -8.18
CA SER A 500 17.33 28.54 -7.64
C SER A 500 17.16 27.37 -6.67
N ILE A 501 16.07 27.35 -5.88
CA ILE A 501 15.72 26.23 -4.98
C ILE A 501 15.41 24.97 -5.79
N LEU A 502 14.70 25.12 -6.92
CA LEU A 502 14.47 24.02 -7.87
C LEU A 502 15.75 23.56 -8.59
N GLY A 503 16.82 24.36 -8.56
CA GLY A 503 18.13 24.04 -9.17
C GLY A 503 19.09 23.28 -8.26
N TYR A 504 18.93 23.35 -6.92
CA TYR A 504 19.76 22.63 -5.95
C TYR A 504 18.97 21.48 -5.30
N GLY A 505 18.71 20.43 -6.07
CA GLY A 505 18.36 19.12 -5.51
C GLY A 505 19.55 18.55 -4.75
N ARG A 506 19.34 18.18 -3.48
CA ARG A 506 20.34 17.59 -2.57
C ARG A 506 20.98 16.33 -3.17
N THR A 507 22.17 16.45 -3.73
CA THR A 507 23.17 15.37 -3.79
C THR A 507 23.98 15.40 -2.48
N TYR A 508 23.79 14.41 -1.61
CA TYR A 508 24.75 14.14 -0.54
C TYR A 508 25.86 13.22 -1.09
N GLY A 509 27.10 13.72 -1.06
CA GLY A 509 28.32 12.91 -1.02
C GLY A 509 29.08 12.70 -2.33
N LYS A 510 30.08 13.55 -2.60
CA LYS A 510 31.41 13.12 -3.07
C LYS A 510 32.46 14.19 -2.72
N ASN A 511 33.63 13.69 -2.35
CA ASN A 511 34.74 14.37 -1.69
C ASN A 511 35.31 15.58 -2.43
N ASN A 512 35.95 16.44 -1.63
CA ASN A 512 37.11 17.30 -1.88
C ASN A 512 37.41 17.65 -3.35
N ASP A 513 37.42 18.95 -3.65
CA ASP A 513 38.69 19.65 -3.81
C ASP A 513 38.48 21.16 -3.87
N THR A 514 39.37 21.87 -3.16
CA THR A 514 39.53 23.33 -3.25
C THR A 514 39.99 23.70 -4.66
N PRO A 515 39.59 24.87 -5.19
CA PRO A 515 40.65 25.74 -5.70
C PRO A 515 40.46 27.21 -5.31
N THR A 516 41.50 27.69 -4.65
CA THR A 516 42.25 28.94 -4.87
C THR A 516 41.61 30.08 -5.68
N MET A 517 41.69 31.25 -5.03
CA MET A 517 41.52 32.61 -5.53
C MET A 517 42.48 33.00 -6.67
N LYS A 518 41.99 33.93 -7.52
CA LYS A 518 42.70 34.89 -8.41
C LYS A 518 43.39 34.26 -9.64
N LEU A 519 43.28 34.79 -10.86
CA LEU A 519 43.03 36.14 -11.37
C LEU A 519 42.09 36.08 -12.59
#